data_AF-A0A6L7JK38-F1
#
_entry.id   AF-A0A6L7JK38-F1
#
_cell.length_a   1.000
_cell.length_b   1.000
_cell.length_c   1.000
_cell.angle_alpha   90.00
_cell.angle_beta   90.00
_cell.angle_gamma   90.00
#
_symmetry.space_group_name_H-M   'P 1'
#
loop_
_entity.id
_entity.type
_entity.pdbx_description
1 polymer ?
#
loop_
_entity_poly.entity_id
_entity_poly.type
_entity_poly.pdbx_seq_one_letter_code
_entity_poly.pdbx_strand_id
1 'polypeptide(L)'
;MALRPRLDMPASAQAAAAGILQQLPTRPRLAIVLGSGLGAVSARWPALSSTPFRDLPGMPAATVEGHAGRVLGVEIAGECALILQGRVHFYESASFEPVAAWVRALCACGIEAL
;
A
#
# COMPACT_ATOMS: atom_id res chain seq x y z
N MET A 1 -11.43 -19.29 14.50
CA MET A 1 -10.74 -18.53 13.43
C MET A 1 -11.67 -18.50 12.22
N ALA A 2 -12.48 -17.45 12.07
CA ALA A 2 -13.46 -17.39 10.99
C ALA A 2 -12.74 -17.28 9.65
N LEU A 3 -13.05 -18.17 8.69
CA LEU A 3 -12.59 -18.02 7.31
C LEU A 3 -13.12 -16.68 6.79
N ARG A 4 -12.23 -15.71 6.58
CA ARG A 4 -12.57 -14.53 5.77
C ARG A 4 -12.82 -15.05 4.35
N PRO A 5 -13.95 -14.71 3.71
CA PRO A 5 -14.15 -15.08 2.32
C PRO A 5 -12.96 -14.55 1.51
N ARG A 6 -12.36 -15.42 0.68
CA ARG A 6 -11.37 -14.96 -0.30
C ARG A 6 -12.14 -14.04 -1.24
N LEU A 7 -11.90 -12.74 -1.13
CA LEU A 7 -12.39 -11.78 -2.11
C LEU A 7 -11.58 -12.00 -3.38
N ASP A 8 -12.27 -12.26 -4.49
CA ASP A 8 -11.63 -12.29 -5.81
C ASP A 8 -11.20 -10.86 -6.15
N MET A 9 -9.91 -10.60 -5.96
CA MET A 9 -9.31 -9.29 -6.21
C MET A 9 -9.08 -9.09 -7.71
N PRO A 10 -9.26 -7.87 -8.26
CA PRO A 10 -8.95 -7.56 -9.64
C PRO A 10 -7.50 -7.95 -10.01
N ALA A 11 -7.26 -8.30 -11.27
CA ALA A 11 -5.93 -8.66 -11.75
C ALA A 11 -4.87 -7.58 -11.47
N SER A 12 -5.25 -6.30 -11.54
CA SER A 12 -4.37 -5.17 -11.17
C SER A 12 -3.97 -5.18 -9.70
N ALA A 13 -4.90 -5.47 -8.80
CA ALA A 13 -4.61 -5.60 -7.37
C ALA A 13 -3.68 -6.79 -7.08
N GLN A 14 -3.90 -7.92 -7.75
CA GLN A 14 -3.03 -9.09 -7.63
C GLN A 14 -1.61 -8.82 -8.16
N ALA A 15 -1.50 -8.16 -9.31
CA ALA A 15 -0.21 -7.79 -9.91
C ALA A 15 0.57 -6.79 -9.03
N ALA A 16 -0.11 -5.77 -8.52
CA ALA A 16 0.49 -4.81 -7.59
C ALA A 16 0.95 -5.50 -6.29
N ALA A 17 0.11 -6.38 -5.72
CA ALA A 17 0.47 -7.15 -4.54
C ALA A 17 1.68 -8.04 -4.77
N ALA A 18 1.76 -8.72 -5.92
CA ALA A 18 2.93 -9.52 -6.28
C ALA A 18 4.20 -8.66 -6.37
N GLY A 19 4.13 -7.50 -7.00
CA GLY A 19 5.24 -6.55 -7.10
C GLY A 19 5.72 -6.04 -5.74
N ILE A 20 4.80 -5.76 -4.81
CA ILE A 20 5.12 -5.36 -3.44
C ILE A 20 5.76 -6.51 -2.66
N LEU A 21 5.11 -7.68 -2.66
CA LEU A 21 5.53 -8.84 -1.86
C LEU A 21 6.89 -9.39 -2.26
N GLN A 22 7.26 -9.30 -3.54
CA GLN A 22 8.59 -9.70 -4.01
C GLN A 22 9.74 -8.89 -3.39
N GLN A 23 9.45 -7.69 -2.89
CA GLN A 23 10.44 -6.82 -2.27
C GLN A 23 10.54 -7.01 -0.75
N LEU A 24 9.76 -7.91 -0.16
CA LEU A 24 9.67 -8.08 1.29
C LEU A 24 10.29 -9.41 1.74
N PRO A 25 10.96 -9.44 2.90
CA PRO A 25 11.51 -10.69 3.44
C PRO A 25 10.41 -11.63 3.95
N THR A 26 9.29 -11.09 4.44
CA THR A 26 8.16 -11.84 4.97
C THR A 26 6.84 -11.17 4.57
N ARG A 27 5.73 -11.91 4.65
CA ARG A 27 4.41 -11.37 4.31
C ARG A 27 3.93 -10.39 5.39
N PRO A 28 3.56 -9.15 5.03
CA PRO A 28 3.05 -8.17 5.98
C PRO A 28 1.59 -8.49 6.35
N ARG A 29 1.19 -8.11 7.58
CA ARG A 29 -0.20 -8.21 8.06
C ARG A 29 -0.82 -6.85 8.39
N LEU A 30 0.01 -5.82 8.52
CA LEU A 30 -0.36 -4.44 8.80
C LEU A 30 0.05 -3.54 7.64
N ALA A 31 -0.81 -2.60 7.27
CA ALA A 31 -0.45 -1.48 6.44
C ALA A 31 -0.83 -0.16 7.13
N ILE A 32 -0.16 0.93 6.79
CA ILE A 32 -0.47 2.28 7.25
C ILE A 32 -0.51 3.19 6.02
N VAL A 33 -1.59 3.98 5.88
CA VAL A 33 -1.70 4.97 4.79
C VAL A 33 -1.49 6.37 5.34
N LEU A 34 -0.41 7.03 4.91
CA LEU A 34 -0.08 8.36 5.38
C LEU A 34 -0.90 9.44 4.67
N GLY A 35 -1.52 10.30 5.47
CA GLY A 35 -2.14 11.54 5.00
C GLY A 35 -1.12 12.64 4.70
N SER A 36 -1.61 13.76 4.17
CA SER A 36 -0.80 14.94 3.87
C SER A 36 -0.08 15.46 5.13
N GLY A 37 1.17 15.88 4.98
CA GLY A 37 2.02 16.34 6.10
C GLY A 37 2.62 15.23 6.96
N LEU A 38 2.20 13.96 6.82
CA LEU A 38 2.67 12.85 7.66
C LEU A 38 3.82 12.06 7.04
N GLY A 39 4.32 12.43 5.85
CA GLY A 39 5.37 11.68 5.14
C GLY A 39 6.63 11.42 5.97
N ALA A 40 7.02 12.36 6.84
CA ALA A 40 8.19 12.24 7.71
C ALA A 40 8.06 11.13 8.77
N VAL A 41 6.84 10.69 9.11
CA VAL A 41 6.59 9.66 10.13
C VAL A 41 7.27 8.34 9.75
N SER A 42 7.31 7.99 8.46
CA SER A 42 7.93 6.74 8.03
C SER A 42 9.45 6.70 8.24
N ALA A 43 10.12 7.85 8.38
CA ALA A 43 11.57 7.90 8.63
C ALA A 43 11.96 7.35 10.02
N ARG A 44 10.97 7.11 10.89
CA ARG A 44 11.16 6.45 12.19
C ARG A 44 11.55 4.97 12.06
N TRP A 45 11.30 4.35 10.91
CA TRP A 45 11.67 2.97 10.63
C TRP A 45 12.58 2.90 9.41
N PRO A 46 13.73 2.21 9.49
CA PRO A 46 14.52 1.88 8.31
C PRO A 46 13.68 1.09 7.31
N ALA A 47 13.77 1.47 6.03
CA ALA A 47 13.04 0.79 4.97
C ALA A 47 13.74 -0.54 4.62
N LEU A 48 12.99 -1.63 4.70
CA LEU A 48 13.35 -2.94 4.12
C LEU A 48 13.22 -2.89 2.59
N SER A 49 12.23 -2.15 2.09
CA SER A 49 12.01 -1.92 0.67
C SER A 49 11.32 -0.58 0.43
N SER A 50 11.45 -0.07 -0.79
CA SER A 50 10.79 1.15 -1.24
C SER A 50 10.41 1.02 -2.71
N THR A 51 9.11 0.83 -2.96
CA THR A 51 8.57 0.65 -4.31
C THR A 51 7.74 1.88 -4.72
N PRO A 52 8.17 2.64 -5.74
CA PRO A 52 7.37 3.74 -6.30
C PRO A 52 6.01 3.25 -6.83
N PHE A 53 4.96 4.05 -6.67
CA PHE A 53 3.62 3.74 -7.16
C PHE A 53 3.60 3.51 -8.69
N ARG A 54 4.39 4.29 -9.43
CA ARG A 54 4.54 4.16 -10.89
C ARG A 54 5.10 2.81 -11.34
N ASP A 55 5.79 2.10 -10.46
CA ASP A 55 6.39 0.79 -10.76
C ASP A 55 5.42 -0.35 -10.45
N LEU A 56 4.20 -0.04 -9.96
CA LEU A 56 3.14 -0.98 -9.63
C LEU A 56 2.03 -0.92 -10.70
N PRO A 57 1.97 -1.89 -11.64
CA PRO A 57 1.03 -1.85 -12.75
C PRO A 57 -0.42 -1.76 -12.31
N GLY A 58 -1.17 -0.86 -12.97
CA GLY A 58 -2.60 -0.66 -12.71
C GLY A 58 -2.92 0.08 -11.42
N MET A 59 -1.91 0.55 -10.66
CA MET A 59 -2.13 1.40 -9.50
C MET A 59 -2.10 2.89 -9.86
N PRO A 60 -2.99 3.69 -9.29
CA PRO A 60 -3.02 5.12 -9.55
C PRO A 60 -1.89 5.83 -8.79
N ALA A 61 -1.27 6.81 -9.46
CA ALA A 61 -0.26 7.67 -8.85
C ALA A 61 -0.89 8.63 -7.83
N ALA A 62 -0.12 9.01 -6.81
CA ALA A 62 -0.48 10.13 -5.94
C ALA A 62 -0.04 11.44 -6.61
N THR A 63 -0.96 12.40 -6.79
CA THR A 63 -0.66 13.64 -7.52
C THR A 63 -0.58 14.88 -6.64
N VAL A 64 -1.07 14.79 -5.40
CA VAL A 64 -1.03 15.89 -4.43
C VAL A 64 0.37 16.07 -3.84
N GLU A 65 0.79 17.34 -3.76
CA GLU A 65 2.09 17.76 -3.21
C GLU A 65 2.32 17.22 -1.79
N GLY A 66 3.53 16.73 -1.52
CA GLY A 66 3.87 16.09 -0.25
C GLY A 66 3.55 14.59 -0.17
N HIS A 67 2.88 14.01 -1.16
CA HIS A 67 2.84 12.55 -1.32
C HIS A 67 4.03 12.05 -2.13
N ALA A 68 4.88 11.27 -1.47
CA ALA A 68 6.06 10.72 -2.12
C ALA A 68 5.72 9.61 -3.14
N GLY A 69 4.51 9.07 -3.10
CA GLY A 69 4.01 8.10 -4.08
C GLY A 69 4.80 6.80 -4.07
N ARG A 70 4.99 6.21 -2.88
CA ARG A 70 5.73 4.95 -2.70
C ARG A 70 5.13 4.08 -1.61
N VAL A 71 5.30 2.77 -1.76
CA VAL A 71 5.04 1.75 -0.74
C VAL A 71 6.38 1.41 -0.10
N LEU A 72 6.47 1.55 1.23
CA LEU A 72 7.63 1.14 2.00
C LEU A 72 7.33 -0.17 2.71
N GLY A 73 8.26 -1.13 2.65
CA GLY A 73 8.34 -2.22 3.60
C GLY A 73 9.15 -1.78 4.81
N VAL A 74 8.63 -1.99 6.01
CA VAL A 74 9.31 -1.64 7.27
C VAL A 74 9.14 -2.76 8.29
N GLU A 75 9.92 -2.72 9.36
CA GLU A 75 9.71 -3.55 10.54
C GLU A 75 9.14 -2.71 11.68
N ILE A 76 7.98 -3.10 12.20
CA ILE A 76 7.33 -2.47 13.36
C ILE A 76 7.16 -3.54 14.44
N ALA A 77 7.85 -3.35 15.57
CA ALA A 77 7.83 -4.29 16.69
C ALA A 77 8.20 -5.74 16.28
N GLY A 78 9.18 -5.90 15.39
CA GLY A 78 9.64 -7.21 14.91
C GLY A 78 8.82 -7.82 13.76
N GLU A 79 7.73 -7.15 13.34
CA GLU A 79 6.84 -7.65 12.30
C GLU A 79 6.92 -6.81 11.02
N CYS A 80 6.84 -7.46 9.86
CA CYS A 80 6.81 -6.76 8.59
C CYS A 80 5.48 -6.00 8.41
N ALA A 81 5.60 -4.72 8.08
CA ALA A 81 4.47 -3.84 7.82
C ALA A 81 4.70 -3.03 6.54
N LEU A 82 3.60 -2.56 5.96
CA LEU A 82 3.63 -1.64 4.81
C LEU A 82 3.31 -0.21 5.25
N ILE A 83 3.99 0.77 4.66
CA ILE A 83 3.62 2.18 4.76
C ILE A 83 3.41 2.73 3.35
N LEU A 84 2.20 3.20 3.05
CA LEU A 84 1.93 3.96 1.85
C LEU A 84 2.23 5.43 2.15
N GLN A 85 3.31 5.96 1.56
CA GLN A 85 3.65 7.38 1.64
C GLN A 85 2.82 8.19 0.65
N GLY A 86 1.53 8.27 0.96
CA GLY A 86 0.54 9.01 0.23
C GLY A 86 -0.63 8.16 -0.23
N ARG A 87 -1.63 8.85 -0.77
CA ARG A 87 -2.90 8.27 -1.17
C ARG A 87 -3.49 9.09 -2.29
N VAL A 88 -4.41 8.46 -3.01
CA VAL A 88 -5.27 9.15 -3.97
C VAL A 88 -6.53 9.58 -3.25
N HIS A 89 -7.02 10.76 -3.58
CA HIS A 89 -8.26 11.30 -3.04
C HIS A 89 -9.38 11.21 -4.09
N PHE A 90 -10.60 11.05 -3.60
CA PHE A 90 -11.79 11.05 -4.46
C PHE A 90 -11.88 12.29 -5.35
N TYR A 91 -11.55 13.47 -4.80
CA TYR A 91 -11.64 14.74 -5.54
C TYR A 91 -10.64 14.85 -6.70
N GLU A 92 -9.60 14.02 -6.76
CA GLU A 92 -8.62 14.02 -7.86
C GLU A 92 -9.17 13.35 -9.14
N SER A 93 -10.23 12.54 -9.02
CA SER A 93 -10.73 11.72 -10.14
C SER A 93 -12.26 11.66 -10.27
N ALA A 94 -13.02 12.20 -9.31
CA ALA A 94 -14.46 12.04 -9.20
C ALA A 94 -14.95 10.57 -9.26
N SER A 95 -14.06 9.62 -8.95
CA SER A 95 -14.32 8.19 -8.94
C SER A 95 -13.72 7.56 -7.68
N PHE A 96 -14.42 6.58 -7.11
CA PHE A 96 -13.87 5.81 -5.99
C PHE A 96 -12.88 4.73 -6.44
N GLU A 97 -12.81 4.44 -7.75
CA GLU A 97 -12.02 3.33 -8.26
C GLU A 97 -10.52 3.50 -7.96
N PRO A 98 -9.89 4.68 -8.11
CA PRO A 98 -8.48 4.86 -7.75
C PRO A 98 -8.19 4.63 -6.26
N VAL A 99 -9.12 5.03 -5.38
CA VAL A 99 -9.00 4.80 -3.92
C VAL A 99 -9.16 3.32 -3.62
N ALA A 100 -10.18 2.68 -4.20
CA ALA A 100 -10.48 1.27 -4.00
C ALA A 100 -9.37 0.36 -4.55
N ALA A 101 -8.71 0.75 -5.65
CA ALA A 101 -7.61 0.00 -6.25
C ALA A 101 -6.47 -0.25 -5.24
N TRP A 102 -6.05 0.78 -4.50
CA TRP A 102 -5.02 0.65 -3.47
C TRP A 102 -5.47 -0.24 -2.30
N VAL A 103 -6.70 -0.08 -1.82
CA VAL A 103 -7.23 -0.92 -0.74
C VAL A 103 -7.30 -2.39 -1.17
N ARG A 104 -7.76 -2.67 -2.40
CA ARG A 104 -7.80 -4.02 -2.97
C ARG A 104 -6.40 -4.62 -3.12
N ALA A 105 -5.41 -3.84 -3.55
CA ALA A 105 -4.02 -4.28 -3.61
C ALA A 105 -3.48 -4.66 -2.23
N LEU A 106 -3.76 -3.85 -1.20
CA LEU A 106 -3.40 -4.18 0.18
C LEU A 106 -4.11 -5.45 0.68
N CYS A 107 -5.39 -5.63 0.40
CA CYS A 107 -6.08 -6.88 0.69
C CYS A 107 -5.44 -8.08 -0.03
N ALA A 108 -5.03 -7.92 -1.29
CA ALA A 108 -4.33 -8.94 -2.06
C ALA A 108 -2.92 -9.27 -1.51
N CYS A 109 -2.26 -8.32 -0.83
CA CYS A 109 -1.03 -8.58 -0.07
C CYS A 109 -1.27 -9.48 1.17
N GLY A 110 -2.52 -9.62 1.62
CA GLY A 110 -2.88 -10.32 2.85
C GLY A 110 -2.98 -9.41 4.08
N ILE A 111 -3.10 -8.09 3.88
CA ILE A 111 -3.24 -7.14 4.98
C ILE A 111 -4.54 -7.39 5.75
N GLU A 112 -4.42 -7.47 7.07
CA GLU A 112 -5.52 -7.76 7.98
C GLU A 112 -5.99 -6.53 8.76
N ALA A 113 -5.11 -5.53 8.92
CA ALA A 113 -5.33 -4.26 9.59
C ALA A 113 -4.69 -3.10 8.79
N LEU A 114 -5.39 -1.97 8.74
CA LEU A 114 -5.03 -0.76 8.00
C LEU A 114 -5.02 0.47 8.92
#